data_AF-A0AAV4EBJ5-F1
#
_entry.id   AF-A0AAV4EBJ5-F1
#
_cell.length_a   1.000
_cell.length_b   1.000
_cell.length_c   1.000
_cell.angle_alpha   90.00
_cell.angle_beta   90.00
_cell.angle_gamma   90.00
#
_symmetry.space_group_name_H-M   'P 1'
#
loop_
_entity.id
_entity.type
_entity.pdbx_description
1 polymer ?
#
loop_
_entity_poly.entity_id
_entity_poly.type
_entity_poly.pdbx_seq_one_letter_code
_entity_poly.pdbx_strand_id
1 'polypeptide(L)'
;MGWRNLRVYPGRRVSNPPTWVDLKVSNARACLRMCWLYSACSALSFNMDQRKCQIYRTDGDQDDFRTEPLDGNVVVVMTGAGIASTQVITVIGMEWGIKYVLIASPYCATQRVCTLPRHRQEGTEFVVVVVVVVVVVVVVVVVVVVVVVVVVVVVVVVVVAVVVVVLELVVVVVVVVAVVVVVVVLELVVVVVVAVEVVVLVALVILVVEVEGVTVAVVIIVSSSSNSSGGSSSSIVVIVVVVVVVEVVVLVVVVVVVVVVVVVGLVVVIVVVVVVVVVVEVVVVVVVVVVVVVVVVVVVVVVVVVVV
;
A
#
# COMPACT_ATOMS: atom_id res chain seq x y z
N MET A 1 54.01 -16.99 -13.90
CA MET A 1 54.55 -16.30 -15.09
C MET A 1 54.43 -14.80 -14.81
N GLY A 2 55.53 -14.05 -14.90
CA GLY A 2 55.50 -12.59 -14.72
C GLY A 2 55.50 -11.90 -16.07
N TRP A 3 54.70 -10.86 -16.23
CA TRP A 3 54.81 -10.01 -17.42
C TRP A 3 56.10 -9.22 -17.37
N ARG A 4 56.76 -9.11 -18.53
CA ARG A 4 57.84 -8.16 -18.74
C ARG A 4 57.29 -6.95 -19.49
N ASN A 5 58.03 -5.84 -19.46
CA ASN A 5 57.78 -4.66 -20.30
C ASN A 5 56.33 -4.14 -20.27
N LEU A 6 55.75 -4.01 -19.08
CA LEU A 6 54.43 -3.40 -18.92
C LEU A 6 54.50 -1.92 -19.33
N ARG A 7 53.76 -1.54 -20.37
CA ARG A 7 53.63 -0.17 -20.84
C ARG A 7 52.19 0.31 -20.68
N VAL A 8 52.03 1.47 -20.06
CA VAL A 8 50.71 2.10 -19.86
C VAL A 8 50.60 3.29 -20.80
N TYR A 9 49.56 3.29 -21.62
CA TYR A 9 49.22 4.35 -22.56
C TYR A 9 47.90 4.99 -22.13
N PRO A 10 47.93 6.10 -21.39
CA PRO A 10 46.71 6.85 -21.05
C PRO A 10 46.16 7.57 -22.28
N GLY A 11 44.84 7.70 -22.37
CA GLY A 11 44.16 8.42 -23.46
C GLY A 11 44.29 7.72 -24.81
N ARG A 12 44.45 6.40 -24.81
CA ARG A 12 44.54 5.61 -26.05
C ARG A 12 43.60 4.41 -26.02
N ARG A 13 43.22 3.90 -27.18
CA ARG A 13 42.53 2.62 -27.41
C ARG A 13 43.36 1.72 -28.32
N VAL A 14 43.21 0.41 -28.18
CA VAL A 14 43.82 -0.56 -29.11
C VAL A 14 42.95 -0.62 -30.37
N SER A 15 43.55 -0.45 -31.55
CA SER A 15 42.93 -0.68 -32.85
C SER A 15 43.59 -1.87 -33.57
N ASN A 16 42.79 -2.60 -34.35
CA ASN A 16 43.10 -3.77 -35.19
C ASN A 16 42.88 -5.20 -34.66
N PRO A 17 43.23 -5.63 -33.43
CA PRO A 17 42.87 -6.98 -33.01
C PRO A 17 41.40 -7.04 -32.54
N PRO A 18 40.64 -8.10 -32.89
CA PRO A 18 39.32 -8.32 -32.31
C PRO A 18 39.44 -8.47 -30.80
N THR A 19 38.49 -7.88 -30.07
CA THR A 19 38.41 -8.03 -28.61
C THR A 19 38.14 -9.49 -28.28
N TRP A 20 39.04 -10.12 -27.54
CA TRP A 20 38.90 -11.53 -27.17
C TRP A 20 37.84 -11.72 -26.09
N VAL A 21 37.84 -10.84 -25.09
CA VAL A 21 36.88 -10.86 -23.98
C VAL A 21 36.46 -9.43 -23.66
N ASP A 22 35.16 -9.22 -23.45
CA ASP A 22 34.56 -7.94 -23.11
C ASP A 22 33.78 -8.07 -21.80
N LEU A 23 34.20 -7.35 -20.77
CA LEU A 23 33.71 -7.48 -19.40
C LEU A 23 33.36 -6.11 -18.83
N LYS A 24 32.23 -6.01 -18.12
CA LYS A 24 31.90 -4.82 -17.34
C LYS A 24 32.53 -4.95 -15.95
N VAL A 25 33.49 -4.08 -15.62
CA VAL A 25 34.23 -4.13 -14.36
C VAL A 25 34.30 -2.75 -13.72
N SER A 26 34.19 -2.69 -12.39
CA SER A 26 34.08 -1.42 -11.66
C SER A 26 35.37 -0.58 -11.67
N ASN A 27 36.54 -1.19 -11.87
CA ASN A 27 37.82 -0.49 -11.88
C ASN A 27 38.87 -1.17 -12.78
N ALA A 28 39.89 -0.39 -13.18
CA ALA A 28 41.01 -0.87 -13.99
C ALA A 28 41.80 -1.99 -13.30
N ARG A 29 41.84 -2.00 -11.96
CA ARG A 29 42.54 -3.04 -11.18
C ARG A 29 41.88 -4.41 -11.35
N ALA A 30 40.55 -4.48 -11.37
CA ALA A 30 39.82 -5.71 -11.66
C ALA A 30 40.06 -6.18 -13.10
N CYS A 31 40.07 -5.26 -14.07
CA CYS A 31 40.40 -5.56 -15.47
C CYS A 31 41.80 -6.20 -15.59
N LEU A 32 42.79 -5.63 -14.90
CA LEU A 32 44.18 -6.13 -14.90
C LEU A 32 44.30 -7.50 -14.22
N ARG A 33 43.56 -7.75 -13.14
CA ARG A 33 43.48 -9.08 -12.52
C ARG A 33 42.86 -10.12 -13.45
N MET A 34 41.83 -9.76 -14.20
CA MET A 34 41.21 -10.65 -15.18
C MET A 34 42.18 -11.01 -16.29
N CYS A 35 42.88 -10.02 -16.86
CA CYS A 35 43.93 -10.27 -17.82
C CYS A 35 45.04 -11.18 -17.26
N TRP A 36 45.39 -11.06 -15.98
CA TRP A 36 46.37 -11.93 -15.33
C TRP A 36 45.91 -13.39 -15.22
N LEU A 37 44.62 -13.63 -15.01
CA LEU A 37 44.04 -14.97 -14.99
C LEU A 37 44.08 -15.64 -16.37
N TYR A 38 43.96 -14.86 -17.46
CA TYR A 38 44.09 -15.37 -18.81
C TYR A 38 45.56 -15.38 -19.23
N SER A 39 46.20 -16.55 -19.21
CA SER A 39 47.62 -16.72 -19.56
C SER A 39 47.99 -16.22 -20.97
N ALA A 40 47.01 -16.04 -21.86
CA ALA A 40 47.16 -15.53 -23.22
C ALA A 40 46.86 -14.03 -23.38
N CYS A 41 46.55 -13.31 -22.29
CA CYS A 41 46.33 -11.87 -22.36
C CYS A 41 47.65 -11.12 -22.56
N SER A 42 47.69 -10.29 -23.61
CA SER A 42 48.87 -9.49 -23.97
C SER A 42 48.61 -7.99 -23.96
N ALA A 43 47.36 -7.56 -24.11
CA ALA A 43 46.96 -6.18 -23.91
C ALA A 43 45.54 -6.09 -23.35
N LEU A 44 45.24 -5.01 -22.64
CA LEU A 44 43.90 -4.65 -22.22
C LEU A 44 43.62 -3.17 -22.46
N SER A 45 42.35 -2.84 -22.67
CA SER A 45 41.83 -1.47 -22.74
C SER A 45 40.71 -1.34 -21.71
N PHE A 46 40.82 -0.36 -20.81
CA PHE A 46 39.78 -0.04 -19.85
C PHE A 46 39.22 1.36 -20.14
N ASN A 47 37.92 1.43 -20.44
CA ASN A 47 37.18 2.68 -20.59
C ASN A 47 36.57 3.07 -19.23
N MET A 48 36.93 4.26 -18.73
CA MET A 48 36.49 4.74 -17.42
C MET A 48 35.00 5.08 -17.39
N ASP A 49 34.47 5.68 -18.46
CA ASP A 49 33.09 6.15 -18.54
C ASP A 49 32.09 4.98 -18.60
N GLN A 50 32.40 3.98 -19.42
CA GLN A 50 31.57 2.80 -19.63
C GLN A 50 31.84 1.69 -18.62
N ARG A 51 32.90 1.82 -17.81
CA ARG A 51 33.39 0.78 -16.89
C ARG A 51 33.58 -0.56 -17.61
N LYS A 52 34.21 -0.48 -18.79
CA LYS A 52 34.28 -1.56 -19.77
C LYS A 52 35.73 -1.99 -19.97
N CYS A 53 36.00 -3.28 -19.81
CA CYS A 53 37.31 -3.91 -19.91
C CYS A 53 37.35 -4.82 -21.14
N GLN A 54 38.21 -4.47 -22.08
CA GLN A 54 38.43 -5.23 -23.30
C GLN A 54 39.81 -5.87 -23.24
N ILE A 55 39.84 -7.19 -23.37
CA ILE A 55 41.06 -7.99 -23.32
C ILE A 55 41.43 -8.41 -24.74
N TYR A 56 42.70 -8.26 -25.08
CA TYR A 56 43.27 -8.63 -26.37
C TYR A 56 44.33 -9.71 -26.19
N ARG A 57 44.36 -10.62 -27.15
CA ARG A 57 45.34 -11.70 -27.27
C ARG A 57 46.16 -11.45 -28.53
N THR A 58 47.48 -11.55 -28.44
CA THR A 58 48.36 -11.61 -29.61
C THR A 58 48.86 -13.03 -29.75
N ASP A 59 48.63 -13.60 -30.93
CA ASP A 59 49.21 -14.87 -31.30
C ASP A 59 50.61 -14.63 -31.87
N GLY A 60 51.62 -14.78 -31.00
CA GLY A 60 52.98 -15.16 -31.38
C GLY A 60 53.90 -14.09 -31.97
N ASP A 61 53.45 -13.25 -32.90
CA ASP A 61 54.32 -12.30 -33.60
C ASP A 61 54.05 -10.86 -33.15
N GLN A 62 55.02 -10.30 -32.41
CA GLN A 62 55.15 -8.85 -32.12
C GLN A 62 55.04 -8.10 -33.46
N ASP A 63 54.09 -7.20 -33.70
CA ASP A 63 54.19 -5.80 -33.26
C ASP A 63 52.91 -4.97 -33.52
N ASP A 64 51.78 -5.54 -33.94
CA ASP A 64 50.71 -4.73 -34.57
C ASP A 64 49.60 -4.23 -33.62
N PHE A 65 49.94 -3.89 -32.38
CA PHE A 65 49.04 -3.10 -31.54
C PHE A 65 49.13 -1.62 -31.93
N ARG A 66 48.29 -1.20 -32.88
CA ARG A 66 48.09 0.23 -33.10
C ARG A 66 47.29 0.79 -31.94
N THR A 67 47.78 1.87 -31.37
CA THR A 67 47.06 2.61 -30.34
C THR A 67 46.61 3.94 -30.92
N GLU A 68 45.31 4.15 -30.95
CA GLU A 68 44.69 5.40 -31.39
C GLU A 68 44.38 6.28 -30.18
N PRO A 69 44.51 7.61 -30.28
CA PRO A 69 44.09 8.51 -29.21
C PRO A 69 42.57 8.37 -28.99
N LEU A 70 42.17 8.08 -27.75
CA LEU A 70 40.78 8.10 -27.30
C LEU A 70 40.76 8.47 -25.82
N ASP A 71 40.20 9.64 -25.52
CA ASP A 71 40.05 10.11 -24.15
C ASP A 71 39.16 9.17 -23.33
N GLY A 72 39.42 9.10 -22.02
CA GLY A 72 38.68 8.21 -21.10
C GLY A 72 39.12 6.75 -21.12
N ASN A 73 40.07 6.36 -21.98
CA ASN A 73 40.62 5.01 -22.04
C ASN A 73 42.05 4.92 -21.49
N VAL A 74 42.37 3.78 -20.88
CA VAL A 74 43.73 3.40 -20.50
C VAL A 74 44.06 2.05 -21.11
N VAL A 75 45.13 2.01 -21.89
CA VAL A 75 45.65 0.77 -22.50
C VAL A 75 46.88 0.31 -21.74
N VAL A 76 46.89 -0.97 -21.37
CA VAL A 76 48.05 -1.62 -20.76
C VAL A 76 48.51 -2.72 -21.70
N VAL A 77 49.73 -2.58 -22.21
CA VAL A 77 50.37 -3.58 -23.09
C VAL A 77 51.41 -4.33 -22.28
N MET A 78 51.35 -5.66 -22.32
CA MET A 78 52.19 -6.60 -21.60
C MET A 78 52.92 -7.47 -22.61
N THR A 79 54.13 -7.06 -23.02
CA THR A 79 54.93 -7.82 -23.98
C THR A 79 55.98 -8.69 -23.30
N GLY A 80 56.03 -9.97 -23.67
CA GLY A 80 57.07 -10.90 -23.24
C GLY A 80 56.64 -11.80 -22.09
N ALA A 81 56.06 -12.94 -22.44
CA ALA A 81 55.90 -14.08 -21.52
C ALA A 81 57.25 -14.79 -21.37
N GLY A 82 58.18 -14.19 -20.61
CA GLY A 82 59.45 -14.82 -20.26
C GLY A 82 59.35 -15.53 -18.91
N ILE A 83 59.86 -16.76 -18.82
CA ILE A 83 60.02 -17.50 -17.55
C ILE A 83 61.17 -16.84 -16.75
N ALA A 84 60.96 -15.69 -16.11
CA ALA A 84 61.75 -15.33 -14.92
C ALA A 84 61.19 -14.14 -14.14
N SER A 85 61.36 -14.28 -12.82
CA SER A 85 61.25 -13.31 -11.72
C SER A 85 59.84 -12.76 -11.44
N THR A 86 59.33 -13.11 -10.26
CA THR A 86 58.22 -12.47 -9.56
C THR A 86 58.54 -11.00 -9.30
N GLN A 87 58.15 -10.11 -10.21
CA GLN A 87 58.12 -8.68 -9.94
C GLN A 87 56.78 -8.35 -9.26
N VAL A 88 56.83 -7.85 -8.03
CA VAL A 88 55.65 -7.36 -7.31
C VAL A 88 55.39 -5.94 -7.78
N ILE A 89 54.42 -5.76 -8.68
CA ILE A 89 53.98 -4.44 -9.14
C ILE A 89 52.84 -3.99 -8.23
N THR A 90 53.15 -3.16 -7.24
CA THR A 90 52.12 -2.46 -6.44
C THR A 90 51.64 -1.21 -7.17
N VAL A 91 50.51 -1.34 -7.87
CA VAL A 91 49.79 -0.18 -8.43
C VAL A 91 49.00 0.49 -7.29
N ILE A 92 49.56 1.58 -6.76
CA ILE A 92 48.87 2.45 -5.80
C ILE A 92 47.90 3.33 -6.59
N GLY A 93 46.66 2.87 -6.73
CA GLY A 93 45.58 3.67 -7.30
C GLY A 93 44.88 4.44 -6.19
N MET A 94 44.88 5.77 -6.27
CA MET A 94 43.90 6.62 -5.59
C MET A 94 42.68 6.76 -6.51
N GLU A 95 41.48 6.91 -5.94
CA GLU A 95 40.17 6.86 -6.64
C GLU A 95 39.99 7.88 -7.79
N TRP A 96 40.93 8.81 -8.01
CA TRP A 96 40.78 9.90 -8.98
C TRP A 96 41.97 10.09 -9.95
N GLY A 97 42.83 9.09 -10.12
CA GLY A 97 43.86 9.11 -11.18
C GLY A 97 45.18 8.46 -10.79
N ILE A 98 45.75 7.69 -11.70
CA ILE A 98 47.06 7.03 -11.53
C ILE A 98 48.13 8.06 -11.85
N LYS A 99 48.62 8.77 -10.83
CA LYS A 99 49.63 9.83 -11.02
C LYS A 99 51.06 9.28 -11.06
N TYR A 100 51.30 8.09 -10.48
CA TYR A 100 52.63 7.47 -10.44
C TYR A 100 52.52 5.93 -10.48
N VAL A 101 53.30 5.28 -11.34
CA VAL A 101 53.53 3.83 -11.31
C VAL A 101 54.92 3.62 -10.74
N LEU A 102 55.01 3.17 -9.49
CA LEU A 102 56.27 2.77 -8.88
C LEU A 102 56.57 1.33 -9.31
N ILE A 103 57.50 1.18 -10.25
CA ILE A 103 58.04 -0.13 -10.63
C ILE A 103 59.23 -0.40 -9.72
N ALA A 104 59.00 -1.16 -8.64
CA ALA A 104 60.10 -1.71 -7.85
C ALA A 104 60.75 -2.86 -8.64
N SER A 105 61.86 -2.56 -9.29
CA SER A 105 62.66 -3.55 -10.01
C SER A 105 63.42 -4.44 -9.01
N PRO A 106 63.37 -5.78 -9.09
CA PRO A 106 64.09 -6.68 -8.18
C PRO A 106 65.59 -6.82 -8.49
N TYR A 107 66.18 -5.98 -9.36
CA TYR A 107 67.61 -6.05 -9.71
C TYR A 107 68.55 -5.46 -8.64
N CYS A 108 68.18 -5.46 -7.37
CA CYS A 108 69.11 -5.16 -6.25
C CYS A 108 69.47 -6.42 -5.46
N ALA A 109 69.52 -7.59 -6.11
CA ALA A 109 69.87 -8.86 -5.45
C ALA A 109 71.37 -9.19 -5.46
N THR A 110 72.24 -8.44 -6.15
CA THR A 110 73.68 -8.77 -6.16
C THR A 110 74.57 -7.53 -6.18
N GLN A 111 75.30 -7.40 -5.06
CA GLN A 111 76.48 -6.58 -4.81
C GLN A 111 76.30 -5.16 -4.25
N ARG A 112 76.66 -5.08 -2.95
CA ARG A 112 77.33 -4.01 -2.21
C ARG A 112 76.54 -2.73 -1.95
N VAL A 113 76.10 -2.64 -0.68
CA VAL A 113 76.04 -1.41 0.13
C VAL A 113 75.26 -0.28 -0.51
N CYS A 114 73.93 -0.45 -0.60
CA CYS A 114 73.04 0.69 -0.47
C CYS A 114 72.80 0.91 1.03
N THR A 115 73.61 1.79 1.65
CA THR A 115 73.23 2.43 2.91
C THR A 115 71.96 3.25 2.64
N LEU A 116 70.82 2.62 2.83
CA LEU A 116 69.54 3.31 2.97
C LEU A 116 69.71 4.35 4.10
N PRO A 117 69.32 5.61 3.88
CA PRO A 117 69.26 6.57 4.96
C PRO A 117 68.37 5.98 6.04
N ARG A 118 68.95 5.85 7.24
CA ARG A 118 68.29 5.38 8.45
C ARG A 118 67.23 6.42 8.81
N HIS A 119 66.08 6.36 8.13
CA HIS A 119 64.94 7.19 8.47
C HIS A 119 64.45 6.70 9.83
N ARG A 120 64.78 7.52 10.83
CA ARG A 120 64.23 7.51 12.17
C ARG A 120 62.72 7.68 12.06
N GLN A 121 62.01 6.58 11.79
CA GLN A 121 60.55 6.45 11.84
C GLN A 121 60.21 5.68 13.10
N GLU A 122 60.30 6.35 14.24
CA GLU A 122 59.75 5.85 15.50
C GLU A 122 58.77 6.92 15.98
N GLY A 123 57.48 6.73 15.69
CA GLY A 123 56.42 7.54 16.29
C GLY A 123 55.12 7.69 15.51
N THR A 124 55.12 7.62 14.18
CA THR A 124 53.92 7.96 13.39
C THR A 124 53.02 6.78 13.00
N GLU A 125 53.52 5.53 13.00
CA GLU A 125 52.68 4.37 12.66
C GLU A 125 51.59 4.08 13.70
N PHE A 126 51.89 4.31 14.98
CA PHE A 126 50.88 4.20 16.04
C PHE A 126 49.75 5.22 15.89
N VAL A 127 50.05 6.43 15.41
CA VAL A 127 49.03 7.47 15.20
C VAL A 127 48.07 7.07 14.11
N VAL A 128 48.55 6.48 13.01
CA VAL A 128 47.70 6.03 11.91
C VAL A 128 46.77 4.89 12.36
N VAL A 129 47.30 3.90 13.08
CA VAL A 129 46.48 2.78 13.58
C VAL A 129 45.40 3.28 14.55
N VAL A 130 45.75 4.16 15.49
CA VAL A 130 44.79 4.72 16.45
C VAL A 130 43.70 5.51 15.73
N VAL A 131 44.07 6.35 14.75
CA VAL A 131 43.08 7.11 13.96
C VAL A 131 42.15 6.17 13.19
N VAL A 132 42.66 5.13 12.53
CA VAL A 132 41.83 4.16 11.81
C VAL A 132 40.88 3.43 12.76
N VAL A 133 41.36 2.99 13.93
CA VAL A 133 40.52 2.34 14.93
C VAL A 133 39.42 3.28 15.42
N VAL A 134 39.75 4.54 15.73
CA VAL A 134 38.76 5.53 16.17
C VAL A 134 37.72 5.76 15.07
N VAL A 135 38.12 5.91 13.81
CA VAL A 135 37.19 6.08 12.68
C VAL A 135 36.27 4.86 12.54
N VAL A 136 36.82 3.65 12.62
CA VAL A 136 36.02 2.42 12.56
C VAL A 136 35.02 2.35 13.70
N VAL A 137 35.44 2.66 14.94
CA VAL A 137 34.55 2.68 16.10
C VAL A 137 33.44 3.71 15.91
N VAL A 138 33.76 4.92 15.44
CA VAL A 138 32.76 5.96 15.16
C VAL A 138 31.78 5.49 14.10
N VAL A 139 32.25 4.89 13.00
CA VAL A 139 31.38 4.35 11.94
C VAL A 139 30.47 3.26 12.50
N VAL A 140 30.99 2.33 13.30
CA VAL A 140 30.18 1.28 13.94
C VAL A 140 29.13 1.88 14.85
N VAL A 141 29.48 2.86 15.68
CA VAL A 141 28.53 3.55 16.56
C VAL A 141 27.44 4.25 15.74
N VAL A 142 27.80 4.96 14.68
CA VAL A 142 26.84 5.62 13.78
C VAL A 142 25.90 4.58 13.14
N VAL A 143 26.43 3.46 12.65
CA VAL A 143 25.61 2.39 12.06
C VAL A 143 24.65 1.81 13.10
N VAL A 144 25.12 1.54 14.32
CA VAL A 144 24.26 1.03 15.40
C VAL A 144 23.16 2.03 15.73
N VAL A 145 23.47 3.33 15.84
CA VAL A 145 22.48 4.37 16.09
C VAL A 145 21.44 4.41 14.96
N VAL A 146 21.87 4.39 13.69
CA VAL A 146 20.96 4.36 12.54
C VAL A 146 20.04 3.14 12.59
N VAL A 147 20.57 1.94 12.86
CA VAL A 147 19.77 0.73 12.98
C VAL A 147 18.75 0.85 14.11
N VAL A 148 19.14 1.38 15.27
CA VAL A 148 18.22 1.59 16.40
C VAL A 148 17.12 2.57 16.01
N VAL A 149 17.44 3.68 15.35
CA VAL A 149 16.44 4.64 14.86
C VAL A 149 15.47 3.98 13.90
N VAL A 150 15.96 3.22 12.91
CA VAL A 150 15.11 2.49 11.95
C VAL A 150 14.18 1.52 12.67
N VAL A 151 14.69 0.74 13.63
CA VAL A 151 13.86 -0.19 14.41
C VAL A 151 12.77 0.56 15.20
N VAL A 152 13.10 1.67 15.84
CA VAL A 152 12.12 2.50 16.57
C VAL A 152 11.05 3.02 15.61
N VAL A 153 11.44 3.55 14.43
CA VAL A 153 10.50 4.02 13.42
C VAL A 153 9.56 2.89 12.97
N VAL A 154 10.10 1.71 12.68
CA VAL A 154 9.29 0.54 12.29
C VAL A 154 8.30 0.16 13.39
N VAL A 155 8.73 0.12 14.65
CA VAL A 155 7.84 -0.18 15.79
C VAL A 155 6.73 0.86 15.89
N VAL A 156 7.05 2.16 15.76
CA VAL A 156 6.04 3.23 15.78
C VAL A 156 5.03 3.06 14.64
N VAL A 157 5.49 2.77 13.42
CA VAL A 157 4.60 2.53 12.27
C VAL A 157 3.67 1.35 12.53
N VAL A 158 4.18 0.25 13.08
CA VAL A 158 3.37 -0.93 13.42
C VAL A 158 2.33 -0.59 14.48
N VAL A 159 2.71 0.13 15.54
CA VAL A 159 1.78 0.55 16.61
C VAL A 159 0.68 1.45 16.04
N VAL A 160 1.03 2.43 15.21
CA VAL A 160 0.05 3.32 14.55
C VAL A 160 -0.91 2.50 13.68
N ALA A 161 -0.39 1.57 12.86
CA ALA A 161 -1.23 0.71 12.03
C ALA A 161 -2.21 -0.13 12.86
N VAL A 162 -1.77 -0.72 13.97
CA VAL A 162 -2.64 -1.48 14.88
C VAL A 162 -3.72 -0.58 15.50
N VAL A 163 -3.36 0.62 15.96
CA VAL A 163 -4.33 1.57 16.53
C VAL A 163 -5.39 1.96 15.49
N VAL A 164 -4.98 2.21 14.25
CA VAL A 164 -5.90 2.55 13.16
C VAL A 164 -6.86 1.40 12.89
N VAL A 165 -6.37 0.16 12.78
CA VAL A 165 -7.22 -1.03 12.56
C VAL A 165 -8.21 -1.24 13.70
N VAL A 166 -7.78 -1.06 14.96
CA VAL A 166 -8.68 -1.16 16.12
C VAL A 166 -9.76 -0.07 16.07
N LEU A 167 -9.40 1.15 15.70
CA LEU A 167 -10.34 2.26 15.59
C LEU A 167 -11.37 2.01 14.47
N GLU A 168 -10.93 1.53 13.32
CA GLU A 168 -11.82 1.11 12.23
C GLU A 168 -12.80 0.02 12.68
N LEU A 169 -12.30 -1.02 13.37
CA LEU A 169 -13.14 -2.09 13.92
C LEU A 169 -14.19 -1.55 14.90
N VAL A 170 -13.81 -0.62 15.79
CA VAL A 170 -14.75 0.01 16.73
C VAL A 170 -15.82 0.80 15.98
N VAL A 171 -15.45 1.57 14.96
CA VAL A 171 -16.44 2.31 14.14
C VAL A 171 -17.40 1.35 13.46
N VAL A 172 -16.90 0.26 12.85
CA VAL A 172 -17.74 -0.75 12.21
C VAL A 172 -18.71 -1.38 13.22
N VAL A 173 -18.22 -1.77 14.41
CA VAL A 173 -19.07 -2.34 15.46
C VAL A 173 -20.17 -1.36 15.89
N VAL A 174 -19.83 -0.09 16.13
CA VAL A 174 -20.82 0.94 16.51
C VAL A 174 -21.88 1.12 15.42
N VAL A 175 -21.46 1.16 14.15
CA VAL A 175 -22.37 1.26 13.01
C VAL A 175 -23.29 0.05 12.93
N VAL A 176 -22.77 -1.17 13.07
CA VAL A 176 -23.57 -2.40 13.06
C VAL A 176 -24.58 -2.38 14.21
N VAL A 177 -24.16 -2.02 15.42
CA VAL A 177 -25.07 -1.91 16.58
C VAL A 177 -26.16 -0.87 16.31
N ALA A 178 -25.81 0.29 15.76
CA ALA A 178 -26.79 1.32 15.40
C ALA A 178 -27.82 0.81 14.38
N VAL A 179 -27.37 0.11 13.33
CA VAL A 179 -28.26 -0.49 12.33
C VAL A 179 -29.17 -1.54 12.97
N VAL A 180 -28.64 -2.42 13.82
CA VAL A 180 -29.43 -3.43 14.54
C VAL A 180 -30.51 -2.77 15.41
N VAL A 181 -30.14 -1.73 16.16
CA VAL A 181 -31.11 -0.97 16.98
C VAL A 181 -32.20 -0.34 16.12
N VAL A 182 -31.85 0.27 14.99
CA VAL A 182 -32.83 0.85 14.06
C VAL A 182 -33.78 -0.22 13.54
N VAL A 183 -33.28 -1.38 13.12
CA VAL A 183 -34.11 -2.50 12.63
C VAL A 183 -35.05 -3.01 13.73
N VAL A 184 -34.56 -3.21 14.95
CA VAL A 184 -35.40 -3.66 16.08
C VAL A 184 -36.50 -2.65 16.39
N VAL A 185 -36.17 -1.35 16.43
CA VAL A 185 -37.18 -0.30 16.65
C VAL A 185 -38.21 -0.30 15.52
N LEU A 186 -37.77 -0.51 14.28
CA LEU A 186 -38.65 -0.60 13.12
C LEU A 186 -39.63 -1.75 13.22
N GLU A 187 -39.15 -2.95 13.54
CA GLU A 187 -39.98 -4.14 13.74
C GLU A 187 -41.02 -3.89 14.84
N LEU A 188 -40.60 -3.29 15.96
CA LEU A 188 -41.52 -2.93 17.05
C LEU A 188 -42.60 -1.95 16.59
N VAL A 189 -42.24 -0.92 15.81
CA VAL A 189 -43.21 0.05 15.27
C VAL A 189 -44.21 -0.64 14.35
N VAL A 190 -43.75 -1.52 13.46
CA VAL A 190 -44.63 -2.29 12.56
C VAL A 190 -45.60 -3.16 13.37
N VAL A 191 -45.11 -3.88 14.38
CA VAL A 191 -45.94 -4.71 15.26
C VAL A 191 -47.00 -3.87 15.98
N VAL A 192 -46.65 -2.69 16.50
CA VAL A 192 -47.60 -1.79 17.16
C VAL A 192 -48.66 -1.29 16.19
N VAL A 193 -48.28 -0.87 14.98
CA VAL A 193 -49.22 -0.39 13.96
C VAL A 193 -50.21 -1.48 13.56
N VAL A 194 -49.72 -2.70 13.32
CA VAL A 194 -50.58 -3.86 13.00
C VAL A 194 -51.50 -4.18 14.17
N ALA A 195 -51.01 -4.14 15.41
CA ALA A 195 -51.84 -4.38 16.59
C ALA A 195 -52.97 -3.33 16.72
N VAL A 196 -52.66 -2.04 16.50
CA VAL A 196 -53.65 -0.96 16.50
C VAL A 196 -54.68 -1.17 15.39
N GLU A 197 -54.25 -1.51 14.18
CA GLU A 197 -55.13 -1.81 13.06
C GLU A 197 -56.08 -2.97 13.37
N VAL A 198 -55.58 -4.07 13.94
CA VAL A 198 -56.40 -5.21 14.37
C VAL A 198 -57.41 -4.79 15.43
N VAL A 199 -57.01 -4.00 16.43
CA VAL A 199 -57.93 -3.51 17.47
C VAL A 199 -59.03 -2.63 16.87
N VAL A 200 -58.70 -1.75 15.92
CA VAL A 200 -59.68 -0.91 15.21
C VAL A 200 -60.65 -1.75 14.40
N LEU A 201 -60.16 -2.76 13.67
CA LEU A 201 -61.01 -3.68 12.91
C LEU A 201 -61.95 -4.48 13.82
N VAL A 202 -61.45 -5.01 14.94
CA VAL A 202 -62.28 -5.74 15.91
C VAL A 202 -63.35 -4.84 16.51
N ALA A 203 -62.99 -3.62 16.93
CA ALA A 203 -63.95 -2.65 17.48
C ALA A 203 -65.03 -2.28 16.44
N LEU A 204 -64.63 -2.16 15.18
CA LEU A 204 -65.53 -1.87 14.07
C LEU A 204 -66.49 -3.04 13.79
N VAL A 205 -66.01 -4.28 13.81
CA VAL A 205 -66.86 -5.47 13.66
C VAL A 205 -67.88 -5.56 14.80
N ILE A 206 -67.46 -5.31 16.04
CA ILE A 206 -68.37 -5.28 17.20
C ILE A 206 -69.46 -4.22 17.00
N LEU A 207 -69.09 -3.01 16.55
CA LEU A 207 -70.04 -1.93 16.25
C LEU A 207 -71.05 -2.33 15.17
N VAL A 208 -70.60 -2.96 14.08
CA VAL A 208 -71.49 -3.42 13.00
C VAL A 208 -72.46 -4.47 13.52
N VAL A 209 -71.98 -5.45 14.30
CA VAL A 209 -72.83 -6.50 14.88
C VAL A 209 -73.86 -5.92 15.86
N GLU A 210 -73.48 -4.94 16.67
CA GLU A 210 -74.42 -4.26 17.57
C GLU A 210 -75.49 -3.48 16.79
N VAL A 211 -75.11 -2.79 15.72
CA VAL A 211 -76.06 -2.05 14.88
C VAL A 211 -77.04 -3.00 14.18
N GLU A 212 -76.56 -4.10 13.59
CA GLU A 212 -77.43 -5.11 12.97
C GLU A 212 -78.37 -5.78 13.99
N GLY A 213 -77.88 -6.06 15.20
CA GLY A 213 -78.71 -6.57 16.29
C GLY A 213 -79.84 -5.61 16.67
N VAL A 214 -79.54 -4.31 16.73
CA VAL A 214 -80.51 -3.26 17.05
C VAL A 214 -81.52 -3.07 15.91
N THR A 215 -81.09 -3.07 14.64
CA THR A 215 -82.02 -2.91 13.50
C THR A 215 -83.01 -4.07 13.43
N VAL A 216 -82.55 -5.32 13.60
CA VAL A 216 -83.42 -6.50 13.63
C VAL A 216 -84.41 -6.42 14.80
N ALA A 217 -83.95 -6.04 16.00
CA ALA A 217 -84.83 -5.88 17.15
C ALA A 217 -85.91 -4.82 16.92
N VAL A 218 -85.55 -3.67 16.35
CA VAL A 218 -86.50 -2.59 16.02
C VAL A 218 -87.52 -3.05 14.98
N VAL A 219 -87.09 -3.74 13.92
CA VAL A 219 -87.98 -4.28 12.88
C VAL A 219 -88.99 -5.26 13.48
N ILE A 220 -88.57 -6.15 14.38
CA ILE A 220 -89.47 -7.08 15.07
C ILE A 220 -90.51 -6.34 15.92
N ILE A 221 -90.09 -5.34 16.71
CA ILE A 221 -91.00 -4.55 17.56
C ILE A 221 -92.05 -3.80 16.73
N VAL A 222 -91.62 -3.19 15.62
CA VAL A 222 -92.50 -2.44 14.71
C VAL A 222 -93.48 -3.36 14.00
N SER A 223 -93.02 -4.54 13.56
CA SER A 223 -93.86 -5.55 12.90
C SER A 223 -94.90 -6.15 13.86
N SER A 224 -94.56 -6.29 15.13
CA SER A 224 -95.48 -6.77 16.17
C SER A 224 -96.60 -5.76 16.47
N SER A 225 -96.30 -4.47 16.34
CA SER A 225 -97.24 -3.39 16.65
C SER A 225 -98.28 -3.14 15.55
N SER A 226 -97.99 -3.54 14.31
CA SER A 226 -98.83 -3.25 13.13
C SER A 226 -100.07 -4.14 13.00
N ASN A 227 -100.17 -5.23 13.77
CA ASN A 227 -101.28 -6.19 13.66
C ASN A 227 -102.57 -5.79 14.40
N SER A 228 -102.64 -4.65 15.09
CA SER A 228 -103.75 -4.37 16.04
C SER A 228 -104.69 -3.20 15.71
N SER A 229 -104.45 -2.36 14.69
CA SER A 229 -105.42 -1.31 14.32
C SER A 229 -105.17 -0.74 12.93
N GLY A 230 -106.23 -0.65 12.10
CA GLY A 230 -106.21 -0.21 10.69
C GLY A 230 -105.92 1.29 10.45
N GLY A 231 -104.86 1.83 11.06
CA GLY A 231 -104.46 3.22 10.94
C GLY A 231 -103.08 3.41 10.29
N SER A 232 -103.10 4.02 9.10
CA SER A 232 -102.03 4.82 8.48
C SER A 232 -100.71 4.15 8.08
N SER A 233 -100.62 3.76 6.80
CA SER A 233 -99.44 3.23 6.09
C SER A 233 -98.19 4.13 6.08
N SER A 234 -98.32 5.40 6.48
CA SER A 234 -97.27 6.41 6.40
C SER A 234 -96.12 6.16 7.39
N SER A 235 -96.41 5.58 8.56
CA SER A 235 -95.44 5.40 9.66
C SER A 235 -94.35 4.37 9.32
N ILE A 236 -94.73 3.33 8.58
CA ILE A 236 -93.83 2.22 8.22
C ILE A 236 -92.77 2.69 7.24
N VAL A 237 -93.15 3.54 6.28
CA VAL A 237 -92.21 4.10 5.29
C VAL A 237 -91.12 4.93 5.98
N VAL A 238 -91.48 5.73 6.98
CA VAL A 238 -90.50 6.55 7.72
C VAL A 238 -89.49 5.67 8.47
N ILE A 239 -89.95 4.58 9.10
CA ILE A 239 -89.07 3.66 9.83
C ILE A 239 -88.10 2.94 8.88
N VAL A 240 -88.59 2.44 7.74
CA VAL A 240 -87.75 1.78 6.73
C VAL A 240 -86.70 2.77 6.19
N VAL A 241 -87.09 4.00 5.89
CA VAL A 241 -86.16 5.03 5.42
C VAL A 241 -85.09 5.32 6.49
N VAL A 242 -85.46 5.44 7.76
CA VAL A 242 -84.48 5.68 8.84
C VAL A 242 -83.50 4.51 8.96
N VAL A 243 -83.97 3.25 8.92
CA VAL A 243 -83.09 2.07 8.99
C VAL A 243 -82.10 2.05 7.82
N VAL A 244 -82.58 2.26 6.59
CA VAL A 244 -81.72 2.32 5.40
C VAL A 244 -80.70 3.45 5.50
N VAL A 245 -81.11 4.63 5.98
CA VAL A 245 -80.18 5.76 6.18
C VAL A 245 -79.11 5.39 7.20
N VAL A 246 -79.48 4.75 8.32
CA VAL A 246 -78.52 4.32 9.34
C VAL A 246 -77.53 3.28 8.79
N GLU A 247 -78.00 2.27 8.05
CA GLU A 247 -77.13 1.27 7.41
C GLU A 247 -76.15 1.91 6.44
N VAL A 248 -76.62 2.82 5.58
CA VAL A 248 -75.75 3.54 4.63
C VAL A 248 -74.72 4.39 5.37
N VAL A 249 -75.11 5.09 6.44
CA VAL A 249 -74.19 5.90 7.25
C VAL A 249 -73.13 5.01 7.91
N VAL A 250 -73.52 3.88 8.49
CA VAL A 250 -72.56 2.93 9.10
C VAL A 250 -71.59 2.40 8.05
N LEU A 251 -72.08 2.00 6.87
CA LEU A 251 -71.24 1.52 5.79
C LEU A 251 -70.25 2.59 5.31
N VAL A 252 -70.68 3.84 5.17
CA VAL A 252 -69.80 4.96 4.81
C VAL A 252 -68.73 5.19 5.89
N VAL A 253 -69.10 5.18 7.18
CA VAL A 253 -68.15 5.32 8.28
C VAL A 253 -67.12 4.18 8.26
N VAL A 254 -67.56 2.94 8.02
CA VAL A 254 -66.68 1.77 7.92
C VAL A 254 -65.68 1.93 6.78
N VAL A 255 -66.15 2.30 5.59
CA VAL A 255 -65.27 2.52 4.43
C VAL A 255 -64.26 3.63 4.72
N VAL A 256 -64.69 4.74 5.33
CA VAL A 256 -63.79 5.85 5.69
C VAL A 256 -62.73 5.38 6.69
N VAL A 257 -63.10 4.63 7.73
CA VAL A 257 -62.14 4.10 8.72
C VAL A 257 -61.13 3.17 8.05
N VAL A 258 -61.57 2.24 7.20
CA VAL A 258 -60.68 1.34 6.46
C VAL A 258 -59.72 2.11 5.58
N VAL A 259 -60.20 3.11 4.83
CA VAL A 259 -59.34 3.96 3.99
C VAL A 259 -58.31 4.70 4.82
N VAL A 260 -58.71 5.29 5.96
CA VAL A 260 -57.79 5.99 6.86
C VAL A 260 -56.72 5.04 7.39
N VAL A 261 -57.10 3.84 7.85
CA VAL A 261 -56.16 2.83 8.35
C VAL A 261 -55.15 2.43 7.27
N VAL A 262 -55.61 2.14 6.04
CA VAL A 262 -54.74 1.77 4.91
C VAL A 262 -53.77 2.92 4.56
N VAL A 263 -54.26 4.15 4.51
CA VAL A 263 -53.42 5.32 4.20
C VAL A 263 -52.38 5.54 5.30
N VAL A 264 -52.76 5.43 6.58
CA VAL A 264 -51.82 5.56 7.71
C VAL A 264 -50.78 4.45 7.66
N GLY A 265 -51.18 3.20 7.42
CA GLY A 265 -50.26 2.07 7.27
C GLY A 265 -49.26 2.30 6.12
N LEU A 266 -49.73 2.76 4.96
CA LEU A 266 -48.87 3.07 3.82
C LEU A 266 -47.88 4.20 4.12
N VAL A 267 -48.33 5.27 4.81
CA VAL A 267 -47.45 6.38 5.22
C VAL A 267 -46.38 5.89 6.19
N VAL A 268 -46.73 5.04 7.16
CA VAL A 268 -45.73 4.44 8.07
C VAL A 268 -44.69 3.66 7.28
N VAL A 269 -45.12 2.79 6.36
CA VAL A 269 -44.19 2.00 5.52
C VAL A 269 -43.27 2.91 4.70
N ILE A 270 -43.79 3.98 4.11
CA ILE A 270 -42.97 4.94 3.35
C ILE A 270 -41.94 5.62 4.26
N VAL A 271 -42.36 6.12 5.43
CA VAL A 271 -41.46 6.76 6.39
C VAL A 271 -40.37 5.80 6.84
N VAL A 272 -40.74 4.55 7.13
CA VAL A 272 -39.83 3.46 7.46
C VAL A 272 -38.78 3.27 6.37
N VAL A 273 -39.20 3.14 5.10
CA VAL A 273 -38.28 2.95 3.96
C VAL A 273 -37.35 4.16 3.82
N VAL A 274 -37.87 5.39 3.92
CA VAL A 274 -37.05 6.61 3.83
C VAL A 274 -36.02 6.65 4.96
N VAL A 275 -36.40 6.34 6.20
CA VAL A 275 -35.46 6.30 7.33
C VAL A 275 -34.36 5.27 7.09
N VAL A 276 -34.70 4.08 6.62
CA VAL A 276 -33.72 3.03 6.29
C VAL A 276 -32.76 3.50 5.20
N VAL A 277 -33.26 4.10 4.11
CA VAL A 277 -32.42 4.63 3.03
C VAL A 277 -31.46 5.70 3.54
N VAL A 278 -31.96 6.66 4.33
CA VAL A 278 -31.13 7.73 4.91
C VAL A 278 -30.06 7.16 5.84
N VAL A 279 -30.41 6.20 6.70
CA VAL A 279 -29.44 5.54 7.59
C VAL A 279 -28.35 4.83 6.77
N VAL A 280 -28.73 4.10 5.71
CA VAL A 280 -27.76 3.44 4.83
C VAL A 280 -26.85 4.46 4.14
N GLU A 281 -27.39 5.56 3.61
CA GLU A 281 -26.57 6.62 3.00
C GLU A 281 -25.58 7.23 3.98
N VAL A 282 -26.02 7.55 5.21
CA VAL A 282 -25.15 8.10 6.26
C VAL A 282 -24.04 7.11 6.60
N VAL A 283 -24.37 5.82 6.74
CA VAL A 283 -23.39 4.76 7.01
C VAL A 283 -22.36 4.68 5.89
N VAL A 284 -22.79 4.70 4.63
CA VAL A 284 -21.88 4.67 3.48
C VAL A 284 -20.94 5.88 3.49
N VAL A 285 -21.47 7.08 3.75
CA VAL A 285 -20.65 8.31 3.84
C VAL A 285 -19.64 8.20 4.97
N VAL A 286 -20.03 7.73 6.16
CA VAL A 286 -19.11 7.55 7.29
C VAL A 286 -17.99 6.57 6.94
N VAL A 287 -18.32 5.43 6.33
CA VAL A 287 -17.32 4.43 5.90
C VAL A 287 -16.35 5.04 4.89
N VAL A 288 -16.85 5.75 3.89
CA VAL A 288 -16.00 6.41 2.88
C VAL A 288 -15.06 7.43 3.52
N VAL A 289 -15.56 8.26 4.45
CA VAL A 289 -14.73 9.26 5.15
C VAL A 289 -13.64 8.57 5.97
N VAL A 290 -13.96 7.51 6.71
CA VAL A 290 -12.98 6.76 7.50
C VAL A 290 -11.89 6.18 6.60
N VAL A 291 -12.26 5.55 5.49
CA VAL A 291 -11.30 4.99 4.52
C VAL A 291 -10.40 6.09 3.95
N VAL A 292 -10.96 7.25 3.58
CA VAL A 292 -10.16 8.37 3.07
C VAL A 292 -9.17 8.86 4.12
N VAL A 293 -9.60 9.02 5.38
CA VAL A 293 -8.72 9.44 6.47
C VAL A 293 -7.58 8.44 6.68
N VAL A 294 -7.88 7.14 6.67
CA VAL A 294 -6.88 6.08 6.83
C VAL A 294 -5.87 6.11 5.69
N VAL A 295 -6.33 6.24 4.45
CA VAL A 295 -5.45 6.35 3.29
C VAL A 295 -4.54 7.58 3.41
N VAL A 296 -5.08 8.73 3.81
CA VAL A 296 -4.28 9.95 4.02
C VAL A 296 -3.23 9.75 5.11
N VAL A 297 -3.60 9.15 6.25
CA VAL A 297 -2.66 8.86 7.34
C VAL A 297 -1.54 7.93 6.87
N VAL A 298 -1.88 6.85 6.16
CA VAL A 298 -0.88 5.92 5.61
C VAL A 298 0.06 6.63 4.65
N VAL A 299 -0.47 7.45 3.72
CA VAL A 299 0.35 8.22 2.78
C VAL A 299 1.29 9.17 3.53
N VAL A 300 0.80 9.90 4.54
CA VAL A 300 1.63 10.81 5.34
C VAL A 300 2.74 10.05 6.06
N VAL A 301 2.42 8.92 6.69
CA VAL A 301 3.42 8.08 7.38
C VAL A 301 4.48 7.58 6.39
N VAL A 302 4.08 7.09 5.21
CA VAL A 302 5.02 6.64 4.17
C VAL A 302 5.91 7.80 3.72
N VAL A 303 5.35 8.98 3.48
CA VAL A 303 6.14 10.16 3.07
C VAL A 303 7.14 10.54 4.16
N VAL A 304 6.75 10.56 5.43
CA VAL A 304 7.65 10.87 6.55
C VAL A 304 8.78 9.84 6.63
N VAL A 305 8.48 8.54 6.48
CA VAL A 305 9.49 7.46 6.53
C VAL A 305 10.46 7.52 5.34
N VAL A 306 10.01 7.96 4.16
CA VAL A 306 10.88 8.09 2.98
C VAL A 306 11.77 9.34 3.06
N VAL A 307 11.30 10.40 3.71
CA VAL A 307 12.02 11.68 3.82
C VAL A 307 13.07 11.66 4.94
N VAL A 308 12.83 10.92 6.02
CA VAL A 308 13.75 10.77 7.18
C VAL A 308 14.81 9.72 6.91
#